data_AF-A0A7C6MIN5-F1
#
_entry.id   AF-A0A7C6MIN5-F1
#
_cell.length_a   1.000
_cell.length_b   1.000
_cell.length_c   1.000
_cell.angle_alpha   90.00
_cell.angle_beta   90.00
_cell.angle_gamma   90.00
#
_symmetry.space_group_name_H-M   'P 1'
#
loop_
_entity.id
_entity.type
_entity.pdbx_description
1 polymer ?
#
loop_
_entity_poly.entity_id
_entity_poly.type
_entity_poly.pdbx_seq_one_letter_code
_entity_poly.pdbx_strand_id
1 'polypeptide(L)'
;MAISDIKAYSHLSEEDVAEIGRRFEAIAEEHRAALGPKDARYIRTLIRVQRILEVTGRGLLVLPTIGMALDKAGYKTRKGGLLPRSLRTPAHKGLWWAGVSTLSLAKVLENLEIGHNTMHGQWDWMNDPEIHSSTWEWDNSCPSSGWKHSHNFVHHKYTNVLGMDNDVGYGILRVTRDKKWTPVTLTQPIQNVILASLFQWAVAFYDVELGAVFAGKKKWEVAKPQFIEVLEKGGRQLLKDYALFPLLAGPRWAEVAKGNAVANLVRNVWAYAVIFCGHFPDDAETFTKDQYKNENKAEWYLRQMLGSANFHGGFILSVLSGNLNYQIEHHLYPDMPSNRLAAISKQVKEICRDYDLPYNTGSFPGQLLQVQRTILKLSLPDRFLVADPDNAPEVRSEKAFVKYPQVEQQLDATTTPRRGLRTGLGLLKKLRPGVKDAIAAYTGRSTRTLDNQRAAAQVGA
;
A
#
# COMPACT_ATOMS: atom_id res chain seq x y z
N MET A 1 -20.31 -1.18 10.54
CA MET A 1 -20.22 -2.38 9.68
C MET A 1 -18.91 -3.08 9.92
N ALA A 2 -17.85 -2.36 10.29
CA ALA A 2 -16.63 -3.00 10.79
C ALA A 2 -16.89 -4.16 11.78
N ILE A 3 -16.03 -5.18 11.68
CA ILE A 3 -16.13 -6.45 12.40
C ILE A 3 -15.88 -6.25 13.90
N SER A 4 -16.79 -6.76 14.72
CA SER A 4 -16.69 -6.75 16.19
C SER A 4 -16.40 -8.11 16.82
N ASP A 5 -16.62 -9.21 16.08
CA ASP A 5 -16.26 -10.56 16.48
C ASP A 5 -15.72 -11.33 15.27
N ILE A 6 -14.42 -11.59 15.26
CA ILE A 6 -13.75 -12.30 14.16
C ILE A 6 -14.11 -13.78 14.11
N LYS A 7 -14.43 -14.42 15.24
CA LYS A 7 -14.78 -15.84 15.32
C LYS A 7 -16.18 -16.04 14.73
N ALA A 8 -17.13 -15.22 15.15
CA ALA A 8 -18.47 -15.21 14.57
C ALA A 8 -18.43 -14.91 13.06
N TYR A 9 -17.60 -13.95 12.66
CA TYR A 9 -17.41 -13.63 11.25
C TYR A 9 -16.81 -14.79 10.45
N SER A 10 -15.78 -15.46 10.99
CA SER A 10 -15.04 -16.49 10.27
C SER A 10 -15.63 -17.90 10.38
N HIS A 11 -16.63 -18.09 11.25
CA HIS A 11 -17.25 -19.38 11.57
C HIS A 11 -16.22 -20.43 12.05
N LEU A 12 -15.23 -19.98 12.83
CA LEU A 12 -14.18 -20.83 13.40
C LEU A 12 -14.48 -21.17 14.86
N SER A 13 -14.18 -22.41 15.26
CA SER A 13 -14.17 -22.79 16.67
C SER A 13 -12.94 -22.19 17.39
N GLU A 14 -12.94 -22.21 18.73
CA GLU A 14 -11.78 -21.73 19.50
C GLU A 14 -10.52 -22.58 19.24
N GLU A 15 -10.70 -23.89 19.04
CA GLU A 15 -9.62 -24.81 18.68
C GLU A 15 -9.07 -24.49 17.28
N ASP A 16 -9.93 -24.18 16.31
CA ASP A 16 -9.50 -23.77 14.97
C ASP A 16 -8.65 -22.50 15.02
N VAL A 17 -9.10 -21.49 15.78
CA VAL A 17 -8.35 -20.22 15.92
C VAL A 17 -6.99 -20.48 16.58
N ALA A 18 -6.96 -21.27 17.66
CA ALA A 18 -5.71 -21.63 18.32
C ALA A 18 -4.74 -22.34 17.35
N GLU A 19 -5.23 -23.31 16.58
CA GLU A 19 -4.42 -24.07 15.63
C GLU A 19 -3.87 -23.21 14.50
N ILE A 20 -4.69 -22.33 13.93
CA ILE A 20 -4.25 -21.35 12.93
C ILE A 20 -3.13 -20.48 13.50
N GLY A 21 -3.29 -19.99 14.73
CA GLY A 21 -2.26 -19.22 15.42
C GLY A 21 -0.94 -19.98 15.56
N ARG A 22 -0.98 -21.26 15.98
CA ARG A 22 0.23 -22.11 16.06
C ARG A 22 0.89 -22.31 14.70
N ARG A 23 0.11 -22.55 13.65
CA ARG A 23 0.64 -22.74 12.28
C ARG A 23 1.28 -21.45 11.75
N PHE A 24 0.71 -20.28 12.03
CA PHE A 24 1.33 -19.00 11.67
C PHE A 24 2.63 -18.74 12.45
N GLU A 25 2.70 -19.06 13.74
CA GLU A 25 3.95 -18.91 14.50
C GLU A 25 5.04 -19.85 13.96
N ALA A 26 4.70 -21.10 13.66
CA ALA A 26 5.64 -22.07 13.10
C ALA A 26 6.26 -21.61 11.77
N ILE A 27 5.48 -20.95 10.91
CA ILE A 27 5.98 -20.33 9.67
C ILE A 27 7.00 -19.23 10.00
N ALA A 28 6.72 -18.36 10.99
CA ALA A 28 7.65 -17.30 11.38
C ALA A 28 8.99 -17.87 11.85
N GLU A 29 8.93 -18.87 12.74
CA GLU A 29 10.11 -19.55 13.30
C GLU A 29 10.94 -20.23 12.20
N GLU A 30 10.30 -20.98 11.30
CA GLU A 30 10.96 -21.65 10.18
C GLU A 30 11.74 -20.67 9.31
N HIS A 31 11.09 -19.59 8.86
CA HIS A 31 11.72 -18.64 7.93
C HIS A 31 12.79 -17.78 8.61
N ARG A 32 12.60 -17.40 9.88
CA ARG A 32 13.62 -16.69 10.66
C ARG A 32 14.85 -17.57 10.91
N ALA A 33 14.66 -18.84 11.26
CA ALA A 33 15.76 -19.79 11.46
C ALA A 33 16.54 -20.08 10.16
N ALA A 34 15.87 -19.98 9.00
CA ALA A 34 16.47 -20.23 7.70
C ALA A 34 17.17 -19.01 7.07
N LEU A 35 17.22 -17.85 7.74
CA LEU A 35 17.91 -16.66 7.24
C LEU A 35 19.42 -16.88 7.18
N GLY A 36 20.06 -16.41 6.11
CA GLY A 36 21.49 -16.63 5.96
C GLY A 36 22.15 -15.95 4.77
N PRO A 37 23.30 -16.46 4.31
CA PRO A 37 24.13 -15.77 3.32
C PRO A 37 23.45 -15.48 1.98
N LYS A 38 22.43 -16.26 1.59
CA LYS A 38 21.67 -16.03 0.35
C LYS A 38 20.84 -14.75 0.44
N ASP A 39 20.18 -14.51 1.57
CA ASP A 39 19.37 -13.32 1.82
C ASP A 39 20.26 -12.08 1.91
N ALA A 40 21.37 -12.17 2.65
CA ALA A 40 22.34 -11.07 2.76
C ALA A 40 22.90 -10.68 1.39
N ARG A 41 23.17 -11.65 0.50
CA ARG A 41 23.58 -11.38 -0.88
C ARG A 41 22.50 -10.68 -1.69
N TYR A 42 21.23 -11.07 -1.55
CA TYR A 42 20.11 -10.39 -2.19
C TYR A 42 20.07 -8.92 -1.79
N ILE A 43 20.08 -8.64 -0.48
CA ILE A 43 20.01 -7.29 0.09
C ILE A 43 21.16 -6.41 -0.39
N ARG A 44 22.41 -6.88 -0.25
CA ARG A 44 23.60 -6.13 -0.67
C ARG A 44 23.63 -5.89 -2.19
N THR A 45 23.18 -6.86 -2.98
CA THR A 45 23.09 -6.70 -4.44
C THR A 45 22.05 -5.65 -4.81
N LEU A 46 20.90 -5.67 -4.15
CA LEU A 46 19.84 -4.71 -4.39
C LEU A 46 20.29 -3.27 -4.09
N ILE A 47 20.91 -3.04 -2.93
CA ILE A 47 21.47 -1.73 -2.56
C ILE A 47 22.51 -1.28 -3.60
N ARG A 48 23.39 -2.18 -4.03
CA ARG A 48 24.38 -1.86 -5.07
C ARG A 48 23.72 -1.46 -6.40
N VAL A 49 22.72 -2.22 -6.84
CA VAL A 49 21.97 -1.94 -8.08
C VAL A 49 21.28 -0.58 -7.97
N GLN A 50 20.58 -0.32 -6.87
CA GLN A 50 19.92 0.97 -6.65
C GLN A 50 20.91 2.13 -6.66
N ARG A 51 22.06 2.02 -5.98
CA ARG A 51 23.09 3.08 -5.96
C ARG A 51 23.68 3.33 -7.35
N ILE A 52 23.90 2.28 -8.14
CA ILE A 52 24.34 2.41 -9.55
C ILE A 52 23.28 3.11 -10.38
N LEU A 53 21.99 2.75 -10.23
CA LEU A 53 20.90 3.41 -10.94
C LEU A 53 20.78 4.89 -10.56
N GLU A 54 20.91 5.23 -9.28
CA GLU A 54 20.87 6.62 -8.78
C GLU A 54 21.98 7.45 -9.42
N VAL A 55 23.24 6.98 -9.34
CA VAL A 55 24.39 7.68 -9.91
C VAL A 55 24.28 7.77 -11.43
N THR A 56 23.89 6.69 -12.10
CA THR A 56 23.73 6.64 -13.56
C THR A 56 22.61 7.58 -14.02
N GLY A 57 21.46 7.55 -13.37
CA GLY A 57 20.31 8.40 -13.69
C GLY A 57 20.66 9.89 -13.58
N ARG A 58 21.31 10.28 -12.47
CA ARG A 58 21.78 11.67 -12.29
C ARG A 58 22.88 12.04 -13.27
N GLY A 59 23.83 11.13 -13.51
CA GLY A 59 24.89 11.31 -14.49
C GLY A 59 24.34 11.56 -15.90
N LEU A 60 23.34 10.79 -16.34
CA LEU A 60 22.69 10.97 -17.64
C LEU A 60 21.98 12.33 -17.77
N LEU A 61 21.43 12.87 -16.68
CA LEU A 61 20.80 14.19 -16.65
C LEU A 61 21.83 15.34 -16.73
N VAL A 62 23.01 15.17 -16.13
CA VAL A 62 24.06 16.21 -16.06
C VAL A 62 25.09 16.13 -17.21
N LEU A 63 25.30 14.95 -17.80
CA LEU A 63 26.25 14.72 -18.90
C LEU A 63 26.06 15.69 -20.08
N PRO A 64 24.82 16.05 -20.47
CA PRO A 64 24.55 17.15 -21.39
C PRO A 64 25.19 18.51 -21.08
N THR A 65 25.45 18.82 -19.83
CA THR A 65 26.12 20.07 -19.44
C THR A 65 27.63 19.96 -19.65
N ILE A 66 28.23 18.80 -19.36
CA ILE A 66 29.67 18.58 -19.49
C ILE A 66 30.13 18.76 -20.93
N GLY A 67 29.46 18.13 -21.90
CA GLY A 67 29.88 18.30 -23.28
C GLY A 67 29.56 19.68 -23.86
N MET A 68 28.60 20.44 -23.30
CA MET A 68 28.44 21.87 -23.63
C MET A 68 29.65 22.69 -23.16
N ALA A 69 30.18 22.40 -21.97
CA ALA A 69 31.37 23.06 -21.45
C ALA A 69 32.62 22.73 -22.29
N LEU A 70 32.78 21.46 -22.70
CA LEU A 70 33.86 21.02 -23.58
C LEU A 70 33.80 21.67 -24.97
N ASP A 71 32.60 21.76 -25.56
CA ASP A 71 32.38 22.47 -26.84
C ASP A 71 32.79 23.95 -26.73
N LYS A 72 32.46 24.61 -25.61
CA LYS A 72 32.82 26.02 -25.34
C LYS A 72 34.32 26.21 -25.12
N ALA A 73 34.99 25.22 -24.52
CA ALA A 73 36.44 25.21 -24.29
C ALA A 73 37.27 24.92 -25.57
N GLY A 74 36.63 24.81 -26.74
CA GLY A 74 37.33 24.65 -28.01
C GLY A 74 37.69 23.21 -28.38
N TYR A 75 37.25 22.21 -27.60
CA TYR A 75 37.34 20.80 -27.96
C TYR A 75 36.33 20.47 -29.08
N LYS A 76 36.56 21.00 -30.28
CA LYS A 76 35.85 20.61 -31.50
C LYS A 76 36.55 19.37 -32.02
N THR A 77 35.90 18.21 -32.08
CA THR A 77 36.55 17.13 -32.84
C THR A 77 36.73 17.63 -34.27
N ARG A 78 37.90 17.32 -34.83
CA ARG A 78 38.09 17.33 -36.28
C ARG A 78 36.99 16.49 -36.93
N LYS A 79 36.54 16.91 -38.11
CA LYS A 79 35.62 16.17 -38.99
C LYS A 79 36.09 14.69 -39.06
N GLY A 80 35.38 13.77 -38.39
CA GLY A 80 35.70 12.33 -38.48
C GLY A 80 35.35 11.39 -37.32
N GLY A 81 35.10 11.85 -36.08
CA GLY A 81 34.64 10.98 -34.94
C GLY A 81 35.16 11.43 -33.56
N LEU A 82 34.69 10.97 -32.38
CA LEU A 82 33.51 10.13 -32.02
C LEU A 82 32.61 10.78 -30.94
N LEU A 83 32.98 11.87 -30.26
CA LEU A 83 32.05 12.70 -29.46
C LEU A 83 32.30 14.24 -29.55
N PRO A 84 31.63 14.90 -30.52
CA PRO A 84 31.71 16.34 -30.79
C PRO A 84 30.43 17.02 -31.28
N ARG A 85 30.18 18.31 -30.97
CA ARG A 85 28.94 18.99 -31.41
C ARG A 85 27.67 18.21 -30.99
N SER A 86 27.85 17.15 -30.22
CA SER A 86 27.06 15.90 -30.17
C SER A 86 26.16 15.86 -28.96
N LEU A 87 26.09 17.01 -28.29
CA LEU A 87 24.98 17.39 -27.46
C LEU A 87 23.99 18.34 -28.21
N ARG A 88 23.96 18.20 -29.55
CA ARG A 88 23.17 18.89 -30.58
C ARG A 88 21.64 18.72 -30.67
N THR A 89 21.11 17.53 -30.39
CA THR A 89 19.97 16.97 -31.16
C THR A 89 19.18 15.90 -30.36
N PRO A 90 18.11 15.24 -30.87
CA PRO A 90 17.22 14.31 -30.12
C PRO A 90 17.88 13.32 -29.14
N ALA A 91 19.15 12.99 -29.31
CA ALA A 91 19.99 12.33 -28.30
C ALA A 91 19.89 12.96 -26.90
N HIS A 92 19.69 14.28 -26.79
CA HIS A 92 19.41 14.99 -25.52
C HIS A 92 18.13 14.54 -24.85
N LYS A 93 17.07 14.41 -25.66
CA LYS A 93 15.78 13.95 -25.17
C LYS A 93 15.89 12.47 -24.81
N GLY A 94 16.63 11.68 -25.58
CA GLY A 94 16.94 10.28 -25.26
C GLY A 94 17.69 10.12 -23.93
N LEU A 95 18.78 10.86 -23.73
CA LEU A 95 19.55 10.88 -22.49
C LEU A 95 18.71 11.38 -21.31
N TRP A 96 17.88 12.40 -21.52
CA TRP A 96 16.98 12.89 -20.48
C TRP A 96 15.95 11.84 -20.08
N TRP A 97 15.27 11.20 -21.05
CA TRP A 97 14.32 10.13 -20.75
C TRP A 97 15.00 8.93 -20.09
N ALA A 98 16.17 8.50 -20.59
CA ALA A 98 16.94 7.43 -19.97
C ALA A 98 17.35 7.80 -18.53
N GLY A 99 17.82 9.04 -18.31
CA GLY A 99 18.17 9.55 -16.99
C GLY A 99 16.98 9.58 -16.03
N VAL A 100 15.85 10.14 -16.46
CA VAL A 100 14.60 10.18 -15.67
C VAL A 100 14.08 8.77 -15.37
N SER A 101 14.04 7.87 -16.35
CA SER A 101 13.57 6.49 -16.14
C SER A 101 14.48 5.73 -15.17
N THR A 102 15.80 5.86 -15.32
CA THR A 102 16.78 5.23 -14.43
C THR A 102 16.69 5.79 -13.01
N LEU A 103 16.57 7.12 -12.87
CA LEU A 103 16.40 7.78 -11.58
C LEU A 103 15.05 7.44 -10.92
N SER A 104 13.98 7.33 -11.71
CA SER A 104 12.66 6.91 -11.21
C SER A 104 12.71 5.50 -10.65
N LEU A 105 13.40 4.59 -11.35
CA LEU A 105 13.61 3.22 -10.88
C LEU A 105 14.43 3.19 -9.59
N ALA A 106 15.53 3.95 -9.52
CA ALA A 106 16.34 4.07 -8.31
C ALA A 106 15.52 4.56 -7.11
N LYS A 107 14.68 5.58 -7.31
CA LYS A 107 13.80 6.14 -6.28
C LYS A 107 12.69 5.18 -5.86
N VAL A 108 12.12 4.39 -6.78
CA VAL A 108 11.13 3.36 -6.46
C VAL A 108 11.74 2.24 -5.61
N LEU A 109 12.92 1.74 -6.00
CA LEU A 109 13.63 0.71 -5.24
C LEU A 109 14.03 1.21 -3.84
N GLU A 110 14.55 2.43 -3.76
CA GLU A 110 14.91 3.06 -2.49
C GLU A 110 13.71 3.25 -1.58
N ASN A 111 12.53 3.57 -2.12
CA ASN A 111 11.35 3.81 -1.31
C ASN A 111 10.72 2.52 -0.80
N LEU A 112 10.50 1.51 -1.65
CA LEU A 112 9.66 0.35 -1.33
C LEU A 112 10.46 -0.90 -0.98
N GLU A 113 11.54 -1.21 -1.68
CA GLU A 113 12.28 -2.46 -1.43
C GLU A 113 13.44 -2.26 -0.44
N ILE A 114 14.03 -1.06 -0.38
CA ILE A 114 15.17 -0.77 0.51
C ILE A 114 14.72 -0.03 1.77
N GLY A 115 14.30 1.23 1.65
CA GLY A 115 14.02 2.09 2.79
C GLY A 115 12.91 1.55 3.67
N HIS A 116 11.76 1.22 3.07
CA HIS A 116 10.62 0.60 3.77
C HIS A 116 11.04 -0.66 4.55
N ASN A 117 11.66 -1.63 3.88
CA ASN A 117 12.02 -2.92 4.48
C ASN A 117 13.11 -2.77 5.55
N THR A 118 14.11 -1.90 5.33
CA THR A 118 15.15 -1.63 6.34
C THR A 118 14.53 -1.03 7.60
N MET A 119 13.64 -0.03 7.45
CA MET A 119 13.03 0.63 8.61
C MET A 119 12.03 -0.25 9.37
N HIS A 120 11.46 -1.26 8.73
CA HIS A 120 10.69 -2.32 9.40
C HIS A 120 11.55 -3.29 10.23
N GLY A 121 12.88 -3.15 10.19
CA GLY A 121 13.80 -4.06 10.88
C GLY A 121 13.99 -5.38 10.14
N GLN A 122 13.49 -5.51 8.91
CA GLN A 122 13.55 -6.76 8.17
C GLN A 122 14.98 -7.23 7.91
N TRP A 123 15.96 -6.33 7.97
CA TRP A 123 17.35 -6.61 7.64
C TRP A 123 18.27 -6.58 8.87
N ASP A 124 17.73 -6.29 10.06
CA ASP A 124 18.50 -6.11 11.30
C ASP A 124 19.21 -7.39 11.76
N TRP A 125 18.67 -8.56 11.38
CA TRP A 125 19.30 -9.87 11.65
C TRP A 125 20.71 -10.00 11.05
N MET A 126 21.07 -9.19 10.04
CA MET A 126 22.42 -9.18 9.49
C MET A 126 23.46 -8.55 10.43
N ASN A 127 23.02 -7.81 11.46
CA ASN A 127 23.86 -7.02 12.37
C ASN A 127 24.85 -6.11 11.63
N ASP A 128 24.41 -5.54 10.50
CA ASP A 128 25.22 -4.66 9.65
C ASP A 128 24.95 -3.20 10.04
N PRO A 129 25.94 -2.43 10.51
CA PRO A 129 25.71 -1.10 11.08
C PRO A 129 25.20 -0.08 10.05
N GLU A 130 25.49 -0.30 8.76
CA GLU A 130 25.02 0.57 7.67
C GLU A 130 23.64 0.15 7.16
N ILE A 131 23.23 -1.10 7.37
CA ILE A 131 21.98 -1.68 6.87
C ILE A 131 21.14 -2.13 8.07
N HIS A 132 20.68 -1.14 8.84
CA HIS A 132 19.93 -1.37 10.07
C HIS A 132 18.80 -0.35 10.23
N SER A 133 17.68 -0.78 10.78
CA SER A 133 16.51 0.07 10.99
C SER A 133 16.86 1.34 11.77
N SER A 134 17.70 1.24 12.81
CA SER A 134 18.10 2.36 13.67
C SER A 134 18.99 3.40 13.00
N THR A 135 19.67 3.08 11.89
CA THR A 135 20.63 3.97 11.23
C THR A 135 20.21 4.38 9.81
N TRP A 136 19.33 3.61 9.15
CA TRP A 136 18.93 3.88 7.79
C TRP A 136 18.04 5.11 7.67
N GLU A 137 18.42 6.02 6.77
CA GLU A 137 17.62 7.18 6.39
C GLU A 137 17.41 7.21 4.88
N TRP A 138 16.20 6.84 4.46
CA TRP A 138 15.81 6.70 3.05
C TRP A 138 15.72 8.03 2.28
N ASP A 139 15.76 7.92 0.94
CA ASP A 139 15.61 9.04 0.00
C ASP A 139 14.14 9.46 -0.21
N ASN A 140 13.50 10.01 0.82
CA ASN A 140 12.25 10.74 0.69
C ASN A 140 12.07 11.83 1.76
N SER A 141 10.92 12.51 1.74
CA SER A 141 10.60 13.61 2.66
C SER A 141 10.20 13.18 4.08
N CYS A 142 9.86 11.90 4.29
CA CYS A 142 9.42 11.38 5.59
C CYS A 142 10.64 11.02 6.45
N PRO A 143 10.78 11.55 7.67
CA PRO A 143 11.80 11.07 8.61
C PRO A 143 11.57 9.59 8.96
N SER A 144 12.64 8.82 9.15
CA SER A 144 12.54 7.40 9.52
C SER A 144 11.85 7.20 10.88
N SER A 145 12.05 8.12 11.82
CA SER A 145 11.36 8.20 13.11
C SER A 145 9.84 8.28 12.95
N GLY A 146 9.37 9.21 12.12
CA GLY A 146 7.96 9.40 11.79
C GLY A 146 7.36 8.15 11.14
N TRP A 147 8.06 7.56 10.17
CA TRP A 147 7.63 6.30 9.54
C TRP A 147 7.48 5.16 10.56
N LYS A 148 8.49 4.96 11.41
CA LYS A 148 8.46 3.91 12.45
C LYS A 148 7.32 4.11 13.44
N HIS A 149 7.01 5.34 13.81
CA HIS A 149 5.89 5.60 14.71
C HIS A 149 4.54 5.42 13.99
N SER A 150 4.30 6.16 12.90
CA SER A 150 2.99 6.15 12.25
C SER A 150 2.66 4.84 11.55
N HIS A 151 3.65 4.21 10.92
CA HIS A 151 3.41 2.99 10.15
C HIS A 151 3.78 1.74 10.96
N ASN A 152 5.02 1.60 11.43
CA ASN A 152 5.41 0.37 12.12
C ASN A 152 4.67 0.18 13.45
N PHE A 153 4.53 1.23 14.26
CA PHE A 153 3.85 1.12 15.55
C PHE A 153 2.34 1.27 15.42
N VAL A 154 1.83 2.35 14.81
CA VAL A 154 0.38 2.59 14.77
C VAL A 154 -0.29 1.67 13.74
N HIS A 155 0.10 1.71 12.48
CA HIS A 155 -0.60 0.97 11.43
C HIS A 155 -0.50 -0.55 11.58
N HIS A 156 0.69 -1.15 11.78
CA HIS A 156 0.78 -2.62 11.93
C HIS A 156 0.14 -3.15 13.21
N LYS A 157 0.09 -2.35 14.28
CA LYS A 157 -0.62 -2.74 15.50
C LYS A 157 -2.13 -2.70 15.31
N TYR A 158 -2.64 -1.61 14.74
CA TYR A 158 -4.07 -1.33 14.66
C TYR A 158 -4.67 -1.56 13.27
N THR A 159 -4.00 -2.29 12.37
CA THR A 159 -4.39 -2.42 10.95
C THR A 159 -5.89 -2.53 10.73
N ASN A 160 -6.43 -1.55 10.00
CA ASN A 160 -7.84 -1.36 9.66
C ASN A 160 -8.82 -1.26 10.85
N VAL A 161 -8.35 -1.03 12.07
CA VAL A 161 -9.19 -0.74 13.24
C VAL A 161 -9.66 0.71 13.16
N LEU A 162 -10.97 0.89 12.97
CA LEU A 162 -11.55 2.20 12.72
C LEU A 162 -11.33 3.18 13.89
N GLY A 163 -10.75 4.34 13.55
CA GLY A 163 -10.45 5.40 14.53
C GLY A 163 -9.28 5.07 15.45
N MET A 164 -8.45 4.07 15.11
CA MET A 164 -7.12 3.83 15.68
C MET A 164 -6.07 3.77 14.58
N ASP A 165 -6.38 3.10 13.47
CA ASP A 165 -5.57 3.15 12.26
C ASP A 165 -5.99 4.34 11.41
N ASN A 166 -5.10 5.33 11.34
CA ASN A 166 -5.33 6.49 10.52
C ASN A 166 -5.23 6.13 9.03
N ASP A 167 -4.52 5.05 8.65
CA ASP A 167 -4.22 4.71 7.25
C ASP A 167 -5.51 4.39 6.50
N VAL A 168 -6.60 4.02 7.19
CA VAL A 168 -7.96 3.93 6.63
C VAL A 168 -8.40 5.27 6.04
N GLY A 169 -8.04 5.50 4.78
CA GLY A 169 -8.29 6.71 4.02
C GLY A 169 -7.37 7.89 4.35
N TYR A 170 -6.25 7.68 5.04
CA TYR A 170 -5.26 8.73 5.38
C TYR A 170 -5.86 10.00 6.02
N GLY A 171 -6.97 9.86 6.75
CA GLY A 171 -7.73 10.98 7.32
C GLY A 171 -8.43 11.92 6.32
N ILE A 172 -8.06 11.91 5.04
CA ILE A 172 -8.54 12.85 4.01
C ILE A 172 -9.58 12.20 3.09
N LEU A 173 -9.41 10.90 2.79
CA LEU A 173 -10.29 10.14 1.92
C LEU A 173 -11.28 9.31 2.74
N ARG A 174 -12.50 9.22 2.21
CA ARG A 174 -13.54 8.29 2.61
C ARG A 174 -13.39 7.01 1.79
N VAL A 175 -12.82 5.98 2.40
CA VAL A 175 -12.59 4.66 1.79
C VAL A 175 -13.52 3.57 2.34
N THR A 176 -14.27 3.87 3.40
CA THR A 176 -15.31 3.02 3.99
C THR A 176 -16.58 3.83 4.22
N ARG A 177 -17.75 3.18 4.21
CA ARG A 177 -19.03 3.83 4.58
C ARG A 177 -19.20 4.02 6.09
N ASP A 178 -18.33 3.43 6.91
CA ASP A 178 -18.31 3.69 8.36
C ASP A 178 -17.92 5.14 8.69
N LYS A 179 -17.27 5.85 7.77
CA LYS A 179 -17.08 7.30 7.85
C LYS A 179 -18.31 8.01 7.30
N LYS A 180 -18.87 8.93 8.08
CA LYS A 180 -20.00 9.78 7.68
C LYS A 180 -19.64 10.64 6.47
N TRP A 181 -20.50 10.65 5.46
CA TRP A 181 -20.35 11.55 4.32
C TRP A 181 -20.54 13.02 4.74
N THR A 182 -19.72 13.91 4.17
CA THR A 182 -19.89 15.37 4.31
C THR A 182 -19.77 16.03 2.93
N PRO A 183 -20.26 17.27 2.72
CA PRO A 183 -20.13 17.96 1.43
C PRO A 183 -18.68 18.07 0.91
N VAL A 184 -17.69 18.14 1.80
CA VAL A 184 -16.27 18.17 1.42
C VAL A 184 -15.84 16.90 0.71
N THR A 185 -16.47 15.75 1.01
CA THR A 185 -16.18 14.45 0.40
C THR A 185 -16.43 14.47 -1.13
N LEU A 186 -17.21 15.40 -1.67
CA LEU A 186 -17.33 15.58 -3.14
C LEU A 186 -16.00 15.94 -3.82
N THR A 187 -15.09 16.58 -3.09
CA THR A 187 -13.76 16.99 -3.59
C THR A 187 -12.73 15.86 -3.56
N GLN A 188 -13.09 14.70 -2.99
CA GLN A 188 -12.24 13.53 -2.85
C GLN A 188 -11.51 13.10 -4.13
N PRO A 189 -12.10 13.13 -5.34
CA PRO A 189 -11.36 12.79 -6.56
C PRO A 189 -10.14 13.69 -6.80
N ILE A 190 -10.27 14.99 -6.51
CA ILE A 190 -9.18 15.96 -6.63
C ILE A 190 -8.16 15.72 -5.52
N GLN A 191 -8.61 15.54 -4.28
CA GLN A 191 -7.75 15.23 -3.14
C GLN A 191 -6.94 13.94 -3.39
N ASN A 192 -7.54 12.95 -4.02
CA ASN A 192 -6.89 11.68 -4.36
C ASN A 192 -5.75 11.86 -5.38
N VAL A 193 -5.95 12.66 -6.43
CA VAL A 193 -4.90 12.98 -7.40
C VAL A 193 -3.76 13.77 -6.75
N ILE A 194 -4.09 14.72 -5.88
CA ILE A 194 -3.09 15.50 -5.12
C ILE A 194 -2.31 14.56 -4.19
N LEU A 195 -3.00 13.68 -3.45
CA LEU A 195 -2.39 12.71 -2.56
C LEU A 195 -1.45 11.77 -3.31
N ALA A 196 -1.88 11.20 -4.43
CA ALA A 196 -1.04 10.34 -5.25
C ALA A 196 0.20 11.08 -5.79
N SER A 197 0.03 12.35 -6.19
CA SER A 197 1.13 13.16 -6.74
C SER A 197 2.14 13.63 -5.70
N LEU A 198 1.70 13.82 -4.45
CA LEU A 198 2.49 14.32 -3.33
C LEU A 198 2.67 13.28 -2.21
N PHE A 199 2.56 12.00 -2.54
CA PHE A 199 2.43 10.93 -1.56
C PHE A 199 3.53 10.92 -0.48
N GLN A 200 4.81 11.10 -0.86
CA GLN A 200 5.91 11.19 0.12
C GLN A 200 5.71 12.32 1.15
N TRP A 201 5.09 13.43 0.75
CA TRP A 201 4.87 14.59 1.61
C TRP A 201 3.66 14.38 2.51
N ALA A 202 2.62 13.73 1.98
CA ALA A 202 1.49 13.31 2.78
C ALA A 202 1.94 12.35 3.89
N VAL A 203 2.77 11.35 3.56
CA VAL A 203 3.39 10.42 4.52
C VAL A 203 4.31 11.16 5.50
N ALA A 204 5.09 12.13 5.05
CA ALA A 204 5.98 12.89 5.92
C ALA A 204 5.22 13.67 7.02
N PHE A 205 4.14 14.35 6.67
CA PHE A 205 3.32 15.09 7.63
C PHE A 205 2.30 14.22 8.38
N TYR A 206 2.25 12.94 8.07
CA TYR A 206 1.21 12.05 8.55
C TYR A 206 1.26 11.89 10.07
N ASP A 207 2.45 11.62 10.60
CA ASP A 207 2.71 11.43 12.03
C ASP A 207 2.57 12.72 12.86
N VAL A 208 2.66 13.88 12.20
CA VAL A 208 2.46 15.18 12.84
C VAL A 208 1.00 15.35 13.27
N GLU A 209 0.06 14.73 12.53
CA GLU A 209 -1.38 14.80 12.78
C GLU A 209 -1.91 16.25 12.82
N LEU A 210 -1.53 17.08 11.85
CA LEU A 210 -1.94 18.49 11.79
C LEU A 210 -3.46 18.68 11.87
N GLY A 211 -4.25 17.75 11.32
CA GLY A 211 -5.71 17.77 11.46
C GLY A 211 -6.19 17.66 12.91
N ALA A 212 -5.51 16.87 13.75
CA ALA A 212 -5.81 16.76 15.17
C ALA A 212 -5.41 18.04 15.92
N VAL A 213 -4.33 18.71 15.50
CA VAL A 213 -3.93 20.02 16.05
C VAL A 213 -4.99 21.07 15.73
N PHE A 214 -5.40 21.20 14.47
CA PHE A 214 -6.44 22.15 14.06
C PHE A 214 -7.80 21.87 14.71
N ALA A 215 -8.10 20.60 15.00
CA ALA A 215 -9.30 20.20 15.72
C ALA A 215 -9.19 20.36 17.26
N GLY A 216 -8.06 20.84 17.79
CA GLY A 216 -7.82 20.99 19.23
C GLY A 216 -7.64 19.68 19.99
N LYS A 217 -7.45 18.56 19.29
CA LYS A 217 -7.27 17.20 19.87
C LYS A 217 -5.81 16.88 20.20
N LYS A 218 -4.86 17.60 19.61
CA LYS A 218 -3.41 17.49 19.85
C LYS A 218 -2.85 18.88 20.12
N LYS A 219 -2.08 19.04 21.20
CA LYS A 219 -1.42 20.32 21.52
C LYS A 219 -0.26 20.57 20.54
N TRP A 220 -0.08 21.81 20.11
CA TRP A 220 0.99 22.17 19.17
C TRP A 220 2.39 21.85 19.72
N GLU A 221 2.60 21.99 21.03
CA GLU A 221 3.85 21.70 21.71
C GLU A 221 4.27 20.23 21.55
N VAL A 222 3.30 19.33 21.37
CA VAL A 222 3.54 17.89 21.10
C VAL A 222 3.82 17.65 19.63
N ALA A 223 3.12 18.34 18.72
CA ALA A 223 3.29 18.17 17.27
C ALA A 223 4.52 18.90 16.71
N LYS A 224 4.96 19.98 17.36
CA LYS A 224 6.02 20.87 16.88
C LYS A 224 7.35 20.15 16.63
N PRO A 225 7.87 19.27 17.52
CA PRO A 225 9.12 18.56 17.25
C PRO A 225 9.06 17.70 15.98
N GLN A 226 7.98 16.91 15.81
CA GLN A 226 7.74 16.10 14.61
C GLN A 226 7.64 16.99 13.36
N PHE A 227 6.94 18.12 13.45
CA PHE A 227 6.81 19.08 12.36
C PHE A 227 8.16 19.66 11.93
N ILE A 228 9.00 20.06 12.89
CA ILE A 228 10.34 20.61 12.60
C ILE A 228 11.23 19.54 11.95
N GLU A 229 11.22 18.31 12.46
CA GLU A 229 11.99 17.20 11.87
C GLU A 229 11.60 16.95 10.41
N VAL A 230 10.31 16.97 10.10
CA VAL A 230 9.79 16.88 8.73
C VAL A 230 10.29 18.04 7.86
N LEU A 231 10.29 19.27 8.37
CA LEU A 231 10.82 20.43 7.63
C LEU A 231 12.33 20.33 7.40
N GLU A 232 13.10 19.86 8.39
CA GLU A 232 14.54 19.68 8.25
C GLU A 232 14.87 18.59 7.22
N LYS A 233 14.23 17.43 7.33
CA LYS A 233 14.39 16.33 6.37
C LYS A 233 13.93 16.75 4.98
N GLY A 234 12.74 17.33 4.86
CA GLY A 234 12.18 17.82 3.62
C GLY A 234 13.04 18.92 2.99
N GLY A 235 13.57 19.84 3.78
CA GLY A 235 14.49 20.89 3.35
C GLY A 235 15.79 20.32 2.77
N ARG A 236 16.37 19.29 3.40
CA ARG A 236 17.54 18.57 2.85
C ARG A 236 17.22 17.92 1.50
N GLN A 237 16.04 17.31 1.34
CA GLN A 237 15.64 16.72 0.06
C GLN A 237 15.43 17.79 -1.02
N LEU A 238 14.78 18.90 -0.67
CA LEU A 238 14.55 20.00 -1.60
C LEU A 238 15.87 20.64 -2.04
N LEU A 239 16.78 20.89 -1.10
CA LEU A 239 18.12 21.40 -1.39
C LEU A 239 18.87 20.46 -2.33
N LYS A 240 18.84 19.15 -2.06
CA LYS A 240 19.51 18.15 -2.91
C LYS A 240 18.93 18.12 -4.32
N ASP A 241 17.63 17.85 -4.46
CA ASP A 241 17.00 17.59 -5.76
C ASP A 241 16.71 18.86 -6.58
N TYR A 242 16.54 20.03 -5.94
CA TYR A 242 16.13 21.26 -6.63
C TYR A 242 17.11 22.43 -6.53
N ALA A 243 18.18 22.31 -5.74
CA ALA A 243 19.29 23.27 -5.77
C ALA A 243 20.61 22.61 -6.18
N LEU A 244 21.13 21.64 -5.43
CA LEU A 244 22.45 21.05 -5.64
C LEU A 244 22.61 20.46 -7.05
N PHE A 245 21.78 19.49 -7.44
CA PHE A 245 21.90 18.85 -8.76
C PHE A 245 21.57 19.79 -9.93
N PRO A 246 20.53 20.65 -9.86
CA PRO A 246 20.32 21.69 -10.86
C PRO A 246 21.49 22.66 -11.00
N LEU A 247 22.11 23.10 -9.90
CA LEU A 247 23.29 23.99 -9.94
C LEU A 247 24.48 23.30 -10.61
N LEU A 248 24.72 22.02 -10.32
CA LEU A 248 25.74 21.22 -11.01
C LEU A 248 25.50 21.11 -12.52
N ALA A 249 24.24 21.21 -12.96
CA ALA A 249 23.87 21.21 -14.37
C ALA A 249 24.01 22.59 -15.05
N GLY A 250 24.36 23.65 -14.32
CA GLY A 250 24.65 24.97 -14.86
C GLY A 250 23.52 25.53 -15.73
N PRO A 251 23.77 25.85 -17.02
CA PRO A 251 22.72 26.36 -17.92
C PRO A 251 21.49 25.45 -18.08
N ARG A 252 21.62 24.16 -17.76
CA ARG A 252 20.56 23.15 -17.89
C ARG A 252 19.88 22.79 -16.56
N TRP A 253 19.97 23.68 -15.59
CA TRP A 253 19.40 23.48 -14.26
C TRP A 253 17.91 23.11 -14.33
N ALA A 254 17.15 23.72 -15.25
CA ALA A 254 15.71 23.51 -15.39
C ALA A 254 15.38 22.09 -15.84
N GLU A 255 16.16 21.50 -16.75
CA GLU A 255 15.97 20.14 -17.24
C GLU A 255 16.26 19.10 -16.15
N VAL A 256 17.28 19.34 -15.32
CA VAL A 256 17.60 18.47 -14.18
C VAL A 256 16.56 18.61 -13.08
N ALA A 257 16.14 19.84 -12.74
CA ALA A 257 15.06 20.07 -11.80
C ALA A 257 13.75 19.41 -12.25
N LYS A 258 13.41 19.52 -13.55
CA LYS A 258 12.25 18.83 -14.14
C LYS A 258 12.42 17.31 -14.09
N GLY A 259 13.61 16.79 -14.38
CA GLY A 259 13.90 15.36 -14.31
C GLY A 259 13.70 14.80 -12.90
N ASN A 260 14.20 15.52 -11.89
CA ASN A 260 13.99 15.18 -10.48
C ASN A 260 12.51 15.27 -10.09
N ALA A 261 11.77 16.29 -10.56
CA ALA A 261 10.33 16.41 -10.32
C ALA A 261 9.56 15.22 -10.90
N VAL A 262 9.86 14.82 -12.13
CA VAL A 262 9.21 13.65 -12.77
C VAL A 262 9.57 12.37 -12.03
N ALA A 263 10.84 12.16 -11.65
CA ALA A 263 11.23 10.96 -10.91
C ALA A 263 10.57 10.88 -9.52
N ASN A 264 10.44 12.01 -8.82
CA ASN A 264 9.69 12.08 -7.57
C ASN A 264 8.19 11.81 -7.79
N LEU A 265 7.59 12.33 -8.87
CA LEU A 265 6.19 12.07 -9.22
C LEU A 265 5.94 10.58 -9.50
N VAL A 266 6.83 9.94 -10.27
CA VAL A 266 6.75 8.49 -10.55
C VAL A 266 6.81 7.69 -9.25
N ARG A 267 7.77 7.97 -8.36
CA ARG A 267 7.86 7.31 -7.05
C ARG A 267 6.58 7.53 -6.23
N ASN A 268 6.05 8.75 -6.19
CA ASN A 268 4.85 9.07 -5.40
C ASN A 268 3.63 8.30 -5.91
N VAL A 269 3.35 8.35 -7.21
CA VAL A 269 2.19 7.65 -7.82
C VAL A 269 2.35 6.14 -7.67
N TRP A 270 3.57 5.61 -7.83
CA TRP A 270 3.84 4.19 -7.68
C TRP A 270 3.67 3.70 -6.25
N ALA A 271 4.26 4.39 -5.26
CA ALA A 271 4.11 4.05 -3.85
C ALA A 271 2.65 4.15 -3.39
N TYR A 272 1.94 5.22 -3.81
CA TYR A 272 0.50 5.35 -3.60
C TYR A 272 -0.26 4.14 -4.15
N ALA A 273 -0.01 3.75 -5.40
CA ALA A 273 -0.73 2.65 -6.03
C ALA A 273 -0.49 1.31 -5.34
N VAL A 274 0.77 1.02 -4.97
CA VAL A 274 1.14 -0.21 -4.25
C VAL A 274 0.48 -0.26 -2.88
N ILE A 275 0.65 0.78 -2.05
CA ILE A 275 0.15 0.80 -0.67
C ILE A 275 -1.37 0.77 -0.63
N PHE A 276 -2.05 1.50 -1.51
CA PHE A 276 -3.51 1.49 -1.54
C PHE A 276 -4.08 0.14 -1.96
N CYS A 277 -3.40 -0.59 -2.85
CA CYS A 277 -3.80 -1.96 -3.21
C CYS A 277 -3.62 -2.96 -2.06
N GLY A 278 -2.81 -2.63 -1.04
CA GLY A 278 -2.66 -3.48 0.14
C GLY A 278 -3.84 -3.43 1.12
N HIS A 279 -4.59 -2.32 1.15
CA HIS A 279 -5.52 -2.02 2.25
C HIS A 279 -6.95 -1.66 1.85
N PHE A 280 -7.16 -1.13 0.64
CA PHE A 280 -8.46 -0.61 0.19
C PHE A 280 -9.13 -1.32 -1.00
N PRO A 281 -8.58 -2.39 -1.62
CA PRO A 281 -9.39 -3.14 -2.58
C PRO A 281 -10.67 -3.65 -1.95
N ASP A 282 -11.59 -4.10 -2.80
CA ASP A 282 -12.74 -4.84 -2.31
C ASP A 282 -12.26 -6.00 -1.43
N ASP A 283 -13.09 -6.38 -0.47
CA ASP A 283 -12.87 -7.55 0.37
C ASP A 283 -11.71 -7.44 1.41
N ALA A 284 -11.06 -6.28 1.54
CA ALA A 284 -10.19 -5.96 2.67
C ALA A 284 -11.03 -5.47 3.86
N GLU A 285 -10.90 -6.12 5.01
CA GLU A 285 -11.81 -5.92 6.13
C GLU A 285 -11.43 -4.77 7.06
N THR A 286 -12.44 -4.18 7.71
CA THR A 286 -12.25 -3.19 8.78
C THR A 286 -12.79 -3.69 10.10
N PHE A 287 -12.20 -3.23 11.20
CA PHE A 287 -12.43 -3.78 12.54
C PHE A 287 -12.81 -2.69 13.53
N THR A 288 -13.57 -3.06 14.55
CA THR A 288 -13.96 -2.13 15.62
C THR A 288 -12.89 -2.07 16.72
N LYS A 289 -12.94 -1.02 17.54
CA LYS A 289 -12.08 -0.91 18.73
C LYS A 289 -12.34 -2.03 19.75
N ASP A 290 -13.56 -2.52 19.81
CA ASP A 290 -13.94 -3.57 20.76
C ASP A 290 -13.38 -4.93 20.35
N GLN A 291 -13.31 -5.22 19.05
CA GLN A 291 -12.58 -6.39 18.56
C GLN A 291 -11.10 -6.33 18.99
N TYR A 292 -10.44 -5.19 18.79
CA TYR A 292 -9.02 -5.04 19.18
C TYR A 292 -8.79 -5.20 20.70
N LYS A 293 -9.68 -4.67 21.55
CA LYS A 293 -9.50 -4.71 23.02
C LYS A 293 -9.44 -6.14 23.58
N ASN A 294 -10.14 -7.07 22.94
CA ASN A 294 -10.32 -8.43 23.45
C ASN A 294 -9.53 -9.47 22.66
N GLU A 295 -8.75 -9.07 21.65
CA GLU A 295 -8.06 -10.00 20.78
C GLU A 295 -6.88 -10.69 21.47
N ASN A 296 -6.74 -11.99 21.24
CA ASN A 296 -5.50 -12.72 21.50
C ASN A 296 -4.58 -12.71 20.26
N LYS A 297 -3.39 -13.31 20.37
CA LYS A 297 -2.41 -13.34 19.28
C LYS A 297 -2.89 -14.09 18.02
N ALA A 298 -3.68 -15.14 18.17
CA ALA A 298 -4.23 -15.89 17.04
C ALA A 298 -5.32 -15.09 16.31
N GLU A 299 -6.18 -14.41 17.07
CA GLU A 299 -7.17 -13.49 16.52
C GLU A 299 -6.51 -12.27 15.86
N TRP A 300 -5.39 -11.79 16.41
CA TRP A 300 -4.55 -10.78 15.77
C TRP A 300 -4.06 -11.24 14.39
N TYR A 301 -3.56 -12.48 14.25
CA TYR A 301 -3.16 -13.00 12.95
C TYR A 301 -4.32 -13.04 11.94
N LEU A 302 -5.50 -13.51 12.37
CA LEU A 302 -6.69 -13.49 11.53
C LEU A 302 -7.06 -12.07 11.11
N ARG A 303 -6.98 -11.09 12.02
CA ARG A 303 -7.27 -9.69 11.72
C ARG A 303 -6.30 -9.13 10.69
N GLN A 304 -5.00 -9.36 10.85
CA GLN A 304 -3.97 -8.94 9.91
C GLN A 304 -4.22 -9.56 8.52
N MET A 305 -4.52 -10.85 8.47
CA MET A 305 -4.80 -11.55 7.21
C MET A 305 -6.06 -11.05 6.50
N LEU A 306 -7.15 -10.83 7.24
CA LEU A 306 -8.42 -10.37 6.68
C LEU A 306 -8.41 -8.88 6.34
N GLY A 307 -7.62 -8.07 7.04
CA GLY A 307 -7.48 -6.63 6.82
C GLY A 307 -6.59 -6.24 5.63
N SER A 308 -5.89 -7.20 5.03
CA SER A 308 -4.91 -6.93 3.96
C SER A 308 -5.25 -7.66 2.67
N ALA A 309 -4.77 -7.13 1.55
CA ALA A 309 -5.00 -7.68 0.22
C ALA A 309 -3.70 -7.78 -0.58
N ASN A 310 -3.54 -8.89 -1.28
CA ASN A 310 -2.38 -9.16 -2.12
C ASN A 310 -2.67 -8.88 -3.59
N PHE A 311 -1.63 -8.68 -4.40
CA PHE A 311 -1.77 -8.76 -5.85
C PHE A 311 -0.74 -9.71 -6.45
N HIS A 312 -1.12 -10.33 -7.57
CA HIS A 312 -0.22 -11.16 -8.34
C HIS A 312 0.90 -10.29 -8.93
N GLY A 313 2.15 -10.73 -8.72
CA GLY A 313 3.33 -10.14 -9.32
C GLY A 313 4.35 -11.21 -9.66
N GLY A 314 4.98 -11.10 -10.83
CA GLY A 314 6.23 -11.79 -11.11
C GLY A 314 7.39 -11.07 -10.41
N PHE A 315 8.60 -11.61 -10.54
CA PHE A 315 9.80 -11.09 -9.87
C PHE A 315 9.97 -9.57 -9.98
N ILE A 316 9.78 -9.00 -11.17
CA ILE A 316 9.93 -7.54 -11.40
C ILE A 316 8.91 -6.76 -10.57
N LEU A 317 7.63 -7.11 -10.62
CA LEU A 317 6.59 -6.38 -9.87
C LEU A 317 6.78 -6.55 -8.37
N SER A 318 7.20 -7.73 -7.90
CA SER A 318 7.51 -7.94 -6.48
C SER A 318 8.64 -7.03 -6.01
N VAL A 319 9.77 -7.00 -6.71
CA VAL A 319 10.89 -6.11 -6.35
C VAL A 319 10.51 -4.64 -6.44
N LEU A 320 9.77 -4.23 -7.48
CA LEU A 320 9.35 -2.83 -7.62
C LEU A 320 8.31 -2.41 -6.58
N SER A 321 7.55 -3.34 -6.02
CA SER A 321 6.56 -3.07 -4.98
C SER A 321 7.11 -3.22 -3.56
N GLY A 322 8.39 -3.55 -3.36
CA GLY A 322 8.89 -3.82 -2.00
C GLY A 322 8.50 -5.19 -1.46
N ASN A 323 8.05 -6.10 -2.34
CA ASN A 323 7.28 -7.31 -2.04
C ASN A 323 5.94 -7.04 -1.34
N LEU A 324 5.43 -5.81 -1.34
CA LEU A 324 4.09 -5.45 -0.82
C LEU A 324 2.95 -6.01 -1.67
N ASN A 325 3.26 -6.66 -2.80
CA ASN A 325 2.30 -7.54 -3.47
C ASN A 325 1.91 -8.76 -2.60
N TYR A 326 2.67 -9.03 -1.53
CA TYR A 326 2.42 -9.99 -0.45
C TYR A 326 2.07 -9.25 0.87
N GLN A 327 1.15 -8.28 0.80
CA GLN A 327 0.71 -7.47 1.94
C GLN A 327 0.19 -8.30 3.12
N ILE A 328 -0.56 -9.38 2.87
CA ILE A 328 -1.04 -10.30 3.91
C ILE A 328 0.16 -10.82 4.72
N GLU A 329 1.17 -11.36 4.04
CA GLU A 329 2.36 -11.90 4.69
C GLU A 329 3.18 -10.82 5.39
N HIS A 330 3.28 -9.64 4.77
CA HIS A 330 3.92 -8.48 5.38
C HIS A 330 3.23 -8.07 6.69
N HIS A 331 1.89 -8.11 6.76
CA HIS A 331 1.15 -7.79 7.98
C HIS A 331 1.22 -8.88 9.05
N LEU A 332 1.31 -10.14 8.65
CA LEU A 332 1.55 -11.25 9.58
C LEU A 332 2.96 -11.17 10.19
N TYR A 333 3.97 -10.77 9.40
CA TYR A 333 5.38 -10.75 9.77
C TYR A 333 6.10 -9.49 9.26
N PRO A 334 5.84 -8.30 9.84
CA PRO A 334 6.36 -7.03 9.31
C PRO A 334 7.89 -6.93 9.31
N ASP A 335 8.54 -7.63 10.24
CA ASP A 335 9.99 -7.73 10.42
C ASP A 335 10.64 -8.88 9.66
N MET A 336 9.89 -9.61 8.82
CA MET A 336 10.44 -10.67 7.98
C MET A 336 11.04 -10.08 6.69
N PRO A 337 12.26 -10.50 6.25
CA PRO A 337 12.81 -10.11 4.96
C PRO A 337 11.84 -10.25 3.80
N SER A 338 11.64 -9.15 3.06
CA SER A 338 10.79 -9.06 1.87
C SER A 338 10.96 -10.22 0.88
N ASN A 339 12.20 -10.69 0.68
CA ASN A 339 12.53 -11.77 -0.23
C ASN A 339 12.07 -13.17 0.23
N ARG A 340 11.50 -13.29 1.43
CA ARG A 340 10.88 -14.51 1.99
C ARG A 340 9.36 -14.54 1.85
N LEU A 341 8.71 -13.38 1.67
CA LEU A 341 7.25 -13.27 1.65
C LEU A 341 6.60 -14.15 0.57
N ALA A 342 7.23 -14.29 -0.60
CA ALA A 342 6.75 -15.17 -1.66
C ALA A 342 6.69 -16.66 -1.23
N ALA A 343 7.65 -17.13 -0.43
CA ALA A 343 7.67 -18.50 0.07
C ALA A 343 6.64 -18.69 1.19
N ILE A 344 6.60 -17.76 2.14
CA ILE A 344 5.62 -17.70 3.23
C ILE A 344 4.19 -17.73 2.68
N SER A 345 3.93 -16.99 1.60
CA SER A 345 2.60 -16.91 0.99
C SER A 345 2.00 -18.26 0.59
N LYS A 346 2.85 -19.26 0.29
CA LYS A 346 2.38 -20.60 -0.06
C LYS A 346 1.80 -21.31 1.17
N GLN A 347 2.50 -21.23 2.31
CA GLN A 347 2.08 -21.83 3.58
C GLN A 347 0.85 -21.10 4.15
N VAL A 348 0.80 -19.76 4.04
CA VAL A 348 -0.38 -18.97 4.43
C VAL A 348 -1.60 -19.38 3.58
N LYS A 349 -1.46 -19.51 2.26
CA LYS A 349 -2.54 -19.99 1.38
C LYS A 349 -3.05 -21.38 1.73
N GLU A 350 -2.16 -22.28 2.15
CA GLU A 350 -2.53 -23.62 2.60
C GLU A 350 -3.41 -23.56 3.85
N ILE A 351 -3.02 -22.76 4.85
CA ILE A 351 -3.85 -22.50 6.05
C ILE A 351 -5.22 -21.95 5.62
N CYS A 352 -5.24 -20.92 4.76
CA CYS A 352 -6.51 -20.35 4.29
C CYS A 352 -7.39 -21.39 3.58
N ARG A 353 -6.80 -22.28 2.79
CA ARG A 353 -7.54 -23.36 2.10
C ARG A 353 -8.11 -24.35 3.10
N ASP A 354 -7.32 -24.79 4.07
CA ASP A 354 -7.70 -25.85 5.02
C ASP A 354 -8.87 -25.40 5.92
N TYR A 355 -8.92 -24.11 6.28
CA TYR A 355 -9.98 -23.52 7.12
C TYR A 355 -11.08 -22.79 6.32
N ASP A 356 -11.07 -22.91 4.99
CA ASP A 356 -11.97 -22.17 4.09
C ASP A 356 -12.03 -20.66 4.38
N LEU A 357 -10.88 -20.05 4.65
CA LEU A 357 -10.70 -18.60 4.83
C LEU A 357 -10.40 -17.92 3.49
N PRO A 358 -10.87 -16.67 3.29
CA PRO A 358 -10.55 -15.91 2.10
C PRO A 358 -9.08 -15.53 2.11
N TYR A 359 -8.40 -15.73 0.98
CA TYR A 359 -7.07 -15.20 0.73
C TYR A 359 -7.20 -14.14 -0.36
N ASN A 360 -7.34 -12.87 0.04
CA ASN A 360 -7.69 -11.77 -0.87
C ASN A 360 -6.53 -11.49 -1.82
N THR A 361 -6.63 -11.92 -3.07
CA THR A 361 -5.60 -11.67 -4.09
C THR A 361 -6.21 -11.36 -5.45
N GLY A 362 -5.74 -10.28 -6.09
CA GLY A 362 -6.20 -9.86 -7.42
C GLY A 362 -5.05 -9.58 -8.40
N SER A 363 -5.38 -9.15 -9.62
CA SER A 363 -4.37 -8.53 -10.48
C SER A 363 -4.12 -7.10 -10.01
N PHE A 364 -2.89 -6.60 -10.17
CA PHE A 364 -2.54 -5.23 -9.74
C PHE A 364 -3.46 -4.15 -10.37
N PRO A 365 -3.72 -4.15 -11.70
CA PRO A 365 -4.67 -3.20 -12.28
C PRO A 365 -6.10 -3.38 -11.77
N GLY A 366 -6.53 -4.62 -11.52
CA GLY A 366 -7.86 -4.91 -11.01
C GLY A 366 -8.07 -4.33 -9.61
N GLN A 367 -7.11 -4.53 -8.71
CA GLN A 367 -7.16 -3.95 -7.36
C GLN A 367 -7.09 -2.43 -7.39
N LEU A 368 -6.21 -1.85 -8.20
CA LEU A 368 -6.13 -0.39 -8.32
C LEU A 368 -7.46 0.18 -8.84
N LEU A 369 -8.10 -0.45 -9.81
CA LEU A 369 -9.42 -0.05 -10.30
C LEU A 369 -10.51 -0.17 -9.24
N GLN A 370 -10.48 -1.21 -8.39
CA GLN A 370 -11.41 -1.34 -7.26
C GLN A 370 -11.23 -0.18 -6.26
N VAL A 371 -9.99 0.14 -5.90
CA VAL A 371 -9.66 1.27 -5.03
C VAL A 371 -10.19 2.57 -5.62
N GLN A 372 -9.84 2.88 -6.88
CA GLN A 372 -10.29 4.12 -7.54
C GLN A 372 -11.83 4.17 -7.63
N ARG A 373 -12.47 3.06 -7.98
CA ARG A 373 -13.93 2.95 -8.01
C ARG A 373 -14.54 3.23 -6.64
N THR A 374 -13.98 2.69 -5.56
CA THR A 374 -14.47 2.94 -4.20
C THR A 374 -14.30 4.40 -3.81
N ILE A 375 -13.14 5.01 -4.11
CA ILE A 375 -12.89 6.43 -3.86
C ILE A 375 -13.89 7.33 -4.61
N LEU A 376 -14.17 7.05 -5.88
CA LEU A 376 -15.14 7.81 -6.68
C LEU A 376 -16.59 7.57 -6.24
N LYS A 377 -16.93 6.32 -5.92
CA LYS A 377 -18.28 5.97 -5.47
C LYS A 377 -18.61 6.62 -4.12
N LEU A 378 -17.67 6.59 -3.18
CA LEU A 378 -17.88 7.13 -1.83
C LEU A 378 -17.74 8.66 -1.76
N SER A 379 -17.32 9.34 -2.84
CA SER A 379 -17.36 10.80 -2.93
C SER A 379 -18.79 11.34 -3.04
N LEU A 380 -19.72 10.53 -3.56
CA LEU A 380 -21.13 10.88 -3.71
C LEU A 380 -21.92 10.65 -2.40
N PRO A 381 -23.03 11.40 -2.19
CA PRO A 381 -23.93 11.19 -1.05
C PRO A 381 -24.45 9.77 -0.92
N ASP A 382 -24.65 9.31 0.32
CA ASP A 382 -25.03 7.92 0.64
C ASP A 382 -26.36 7.48 0.02
N ARG A 383 -27.26 8.41 -0.32
CA ARG A 383 -28.53 8.11 -1.03
C ARG A 383 -28.32 7.44 -2.40
N PHE A 384 -27.12 7.51 -2.96
CA PHE A 384 -26.75 6.89 -4.22
C PHE A 384 -26.15 5.47 -4.01
N LEU A 385 -25.88 5.05 -2.79
CA LEU A 385 -25.35 3.71 -2.52
C LEU A 385 -26.48 2.68 -2.48
N VAL A 386 -26.48 1.75 -3.44
CA VAL A 386 -27.58 0.76 -3.63
C VAL A 386 -27.35 -0.56 -2.90
N ALA A 387 -26.09 -0.95 -2.69
CA ALA A 387 -25.74 -2.19 -1.99
C ALA A 387 -26.02 -2.08 -0.49
N ASP A 388 -26.43 -3.20 0.14
CA ASP A 388 -26.58 -3.28 1.60
C ASP A 388 -25.26 -2.81 2.25
N PRO A 389 -25.31 -1.89 3.22
CA PRO A 389 -24.13 -1.45 3.97
C PRO A 389 -23.29 -2.62 4.50
N ASP A 390 -23.91 -3.67 5.06
CA ASP A 390 -23.20 -4.80 5.68
C ASP A 390 -22.66 -5.83 4.65
N ASN A 391 -23.05 -5.74 3.37
CA ASN A 391 -22.59 -6.62 2.29
C ASN A 391 -22.20 -5.83 1.02
N ALA A 392 -21.55 -4.68 1.20
CA ALA A 392 -21.01 -3.92 0.08
C ALA A 392 -19.69 -4.52 -0.42
N PRO A 393 -19.26 -4.26 -1.67
CA PRO A 393 -17.93 -4.68 -2.11
C PRO A 393 -16.77 -4.12 -1.27
N GLU A 394 -16.93 -2.89 -0.78
CA GLU A 394 -15.92 -2.12 -0.05
C GLU A 394 -15.98 -2.28 1.48
N VAL A 395 -16.94 -3.04 2.02
CA VAL A 395 -17.15 -3.24 3.46
C VAL A 395 -17.79 -4.59 3.68
N ARG A 396 -17.32 -5.36 4.68
CA ARG A 396 -18.04 -6.53 5.17
C ARG A 396 -18.23 -6.49 6.68
N SER A 397 -19.26 -7.21 7.14
CA SER A 397 -19.66 -7.33 8.55
C SER A 397 -20.17 -8.75 8.83
N GLU A 398 -19.91 -9.23 10.04
CA GLU A 398 -20.58 -10.38 10.66
C GLU A 398 -22.12 -10.27 10.61
N LYS A 399 -22.67 -9.04 10.62
CA LYS A 399 -24.12 -8.81 10.54
C LYS A 399 -24.74 -9.24 9.21
N ALA A 400 -23.93 -9.36 8.15
CA ALA A 400 -24.41 -9.84 6.86
C ALA A 400 -24.94 -11.29 6.97
N PHE A 401 -24.27 -12.15 7.73
CA PHE A 401 -24.70 -13.54 7.91
C PHE A 401 -26.03 -13.63 8.67
N VAL A 402 -26.19 -12.80 9.70
CA VAL A 402 -27.46 -12.68 10.46
C VAL A 402 -28.61 -12.19 9.56
N LYS A 403 -28.35 -11.24 8.66
CA LYS A 403 -29.36 -10.71 7.72
C LYS A 403 -29.74 -11.71 6.62
N TYR A 404 -28.85 -12.63 6.27
CA TYR A 404 -29.02 -13.61 5.21
C TYR A 404 -28.86 -15.04 5.76
N PRO A 405 -29.78 -15.52 6.60
CA PRO A 405 -29.64 -16.81 7.30
C PRO A 405 -29.53 -18.00 6.34
N GLN A 406 -30.05 -17.89 5.12
CA GLN A 406 -29.87 -18.91 4.08
C GLN A 406 -28.42 -19.11 3.66
N VAL A 407 -27.56 -18.09 3.84
CA VAL A 407 -26.11 -18.21 3.62
C VAL A 407 -25.47 -18.90 4.82
N GLU A 408 -25.80 -18.46 6.03
CA GLU A 408 -25.27 -19.03 7.27
C GLU A 408 -25.57 -20.54 7.40
N GLN A 409 -26.77 -20.97 7.01
CA GLN A 409 -27.17 -22.38 6.99
C GLN A 409 -26.36 -23.27 6.04
N GLN A 410 -25.63 -22.68 5.07
CA GLN A 410 -24.76 -23.44 4.17
C GLN A 410 -23.33 -23.57 4.67
N LEU A 411 -23.01 -22.90 5.77
CA LEU A 411 -21.69 -22.93 6.37
C LEU A 411 -21.60 -24.10 7.34
N ASP A 412 -20.51 -24.82 7.25
CA ASP A 412 -20.23 -26.00 8.04
C ASP A 412 -18.72 -26.21 8.14
N ALA A 413 -18.18 -25.97 9.34
CA ALA A 413 -16.76 -26.15 9.64
C ALA A 413 -16.35 -27.63 9.77
N THR A 414 -17.31 -28.56 9.82
CA THR A 414 -17.06 -29.99 10.03
C THR A 414 -16.98 -30.78 8.71
N THR A 415 -17.43 -30.22 7.60
CA THR A 415 -17.38 -30.89 6.29
C THR A 415 -15.96 -30.96 5.72
N THR A 416 -15.73 -31.89 4.81
CA THR A 416 -14.50 -31.97 4.00
C THR A 416 -14.85 -31.94 2.51
N PRO A 417 -14.55 -30.86 1.77
CA PRO A 417 -13.91 -29.63 2.23
C PRO A 417 -14.82 -28.81 3.18
N ARG A 418 -14.19 -28.00 4.04
CA ARG A 418 -14.92 -27.07 4.94
C ARG A 418 -15.69 -26.03 4.13
N ARG A 419 -16.83 -25.59 4.66
CA ARG A 419 -17.62 -24.47 4.13
C ARG A 419 -17.64 -23.35 5.17
N GLY A 420 -16.58 -22.55 5.21
CA GLY A 420 -16.39 -21.43 6.12
C GLY A 420 -16.54 -20.07 5.44
N LEU A 421 -15.78 -19.10 5.93
CA LEU A 421 -15.91 -17.69 5.54
C LEU A 421 -15.77 -17.45 4.03
N ARG A 422 -14.81 -18.10 3.35
CA ARG A 422 -14.63 -17.96 1.89
C ARG A 422 -15.88 -18.37 1.13
N THR A 423 -16.49 -19.50 1.50
CA THR A 423 -17.75 -19.96 0.92
C THR A 423 -18.87 -18.97 1.20
N GLY A 424 -19.04 -18.56 2.46
CA GLY A 424 -20.07 -17.60 2.88
C GLY A 424 -19.99 -16.27 2.15
N LEU A 425 -18.79 -15.72 2.00
CA LEU A 425 -18.54 -14.49 1.24
C LEU A 425 -18.87 -14.64 -0.24
N GLY A 426 -18.57 -15.81 -0.83
CA GLY A 426 -18.96 -16.13 -2.20
C GLY A 426 -20.48 -16.12 -2.39
N LEU A 427 -21.23 -16.65 -1.42
CA LEU A 427 -22.69 -16.65 -1.43
C LEU A 427 -23.26 -15.24 -1.21
N LEU A 428 -22.75 -14.49 -0.23
CA LEU A 428 -23.12 -13.10 0.01
C LEU A 428 -22.88 -12.21 -1.21
N LYS A 429 -21.78 -12.42 -1.94
CA LYS A 429 -21.48 -11.65 -3.16
C LYS A 429 -22.55 -11.82 -4.24
N LYS A 430 -23.19 -12.99 -4.35
CA LYS A 430 -24.29 -13.25 -5.31
C LYS A 430 -25.56 -12.47 -4.97
N LEU A 431 -25.73 -12.07 -3.71
CA LEU A 431 -26.89 -11.28 -3.24
C LEU A 431 -26.72 -9.76 -3.48
N ARG A 432 -25.56 -9.31 -3.95
CA ARG A 432 -25.31 -7.89 -4.22
C ARG A 432 -26.08 -7.42 -5.46
N PRO A 433 -26.59 -6.17 -5.47
CA PRO A 433 -27.32 -5.65 -6.64
C PRO A 433 -26.41 -5.57 -7.86
N GLY A 434 -26.93 -6.00 -9.00
CA GLY A 434 -26.26 -5.84 -10.29
C GLY A 434 -26.38 -4.42 -10.84
N VAL A 435 -25.75 -4.19 -12.00
CA VAL A 435 -25.82 -2.88 -12.69
C VAL A 435 -27.27 -2.52 -13.06
N LYS A 436 -28.08 -3.51 -13.46
CA LYS A 436 -29.51 -3.31 -13.77
C LYS A 436 -30.29 -2.83 -12.55
N ASP A 437 -30.07 -3.44 -11.39
CA ASP A 437 -30.74 -3.09 -10.15
C ASP A 437 -30.34 -1.70 -9.67
N ALA A 438 -29.06 -1.35 -9.84
CA ALA A 438 -28.58 0.00 -9.57
C ALA A 438 -29.30 1.02 -10.47
N ILE A 439 -29.33 0.81 -11.79
CA ILE A 439 -30.04 1.70 -12.73
C ILE A 439 -31.53 1.80 -12.38
N ALA A 440 -32.18 0.68 -12.03
CA ALA A 440 -33.58 0.68 -11.63
C ALA A 440 -33.82 1.51 -10.36
N ALA A 441 -32.92 1.41 -9.36
CA ALA A 441 -32.96 2.22 -8.16
C ALA A 441 -32.80 3.71 -8.46
N TYR A 442 -31.86 4.09 -9.33
CA TYR A 442 -31.65 5.49 -9.71
C TYR A 442 -32.75 6.10 -10.58
N THR A 443 -33.44 5.27 -11.37
CA THR A 443 -34.53 5.72 -12.28
C THR A 443 -35.91 5.68 -11.63
N GLY A 444 -35.99 5.36 -10.34
CA GLY A 444 -37.26 5.24 -9.61
C GLY A 444 -38.11 4.04 -10.04
N ARG A 445 -37.52 3.08 -10.78
CA ARG A 445 -38.17 1.86 -11.29
C ARG A 445 -37.97 0.64 -10.38
N SER A 446 -37.39 0.85 -9.21
CA SER A 446 -37.04 -0.21 -8.26
C SER A 446 -38.29 -0.83 -7.61
N THR A 447 -38.60 -2.08 -7.94
CA THR A 447 -39.68 -2.92 -7.35
C THR A 447 -39.23 -3.67 -6.09
N ARG A 448 -38.27 -3.12 -5.33
CA ARG A 448 -37.46 -3.83 -4.32
C ARG A 448 -38.18 -4.20 -3.00
N THR A 449 -39.50 -4.36 -3.03
CA THR A 449 -40.26 -5.12 -2.02
C THR A 449 -40.46 -6.59 -2.40
N LEU A 450 -40.17 -7.01 -3.64
CA LEU A 450 -40.50 -8.36 -4.14
C LEU A 450 -39.30 -9.30 -4.39
N ASP A 451 -38.06 -8.81 -4.55
CA ASP A 451 -36.94 -9.66 -5.00
C ASP A 451 -36.10 -10.32 -3.89
N ASN A 452 -36.19 -9.86 -2.63
CA ASN A 452 -35.54 -10.56 -1.51
C ASN A 452 -36.11 -11.98 -1.30
N GLN A 453 -37.36 -12.24 -1.72
CA GLN A 453 -37.96 -13.57 -1.68
C GLN A 453 -37.48 -14.48 -2.83
N ARG A 454 -37.11 -13.91 -4.00
CA ARG A 454 -36.61 -14.69 -5.14
C ARG A 454 -35.12 -15.03 -5.05
N ALA A 455 -34.30 -14.12 -4.52
CA ALA A 455 -32.88 -14.39 -4.27
C ALA A 455 -32.68 -15.43 -3.16
N ALA A 456 -33.55 -15.43 -2.13
CA ALA A 456 -33.58 -16.49 -1.12
C ALA A 456 -33.92 -17.87 -1.71
N ALA A 457 -34.78 -17.92 -2.73
CA ALA A 457 -35.15 -19.18 -3.41
C ALA A 457 -34.05 -19.74 -4.34
N GLN A 458 -33.16 -18.91 -4.88
CA GLN A 458 -32.06 -19.35 -5.75
C GLN A 458 -30.80 -19.81 -5.02
N VAL A 459 -30.64 -19.43 -3.74
CA VAL A 459 -29.52 -19.86 -2.91
C VAL A 459 -29.81 -21.21 -2.24
N GLY A 460 -31.09 -21.63 -2.16
CA GLY A 460 -31.51 -22.93 -1.62
C GLY A 460 -31.72 -24.05 -2.66
N ALA A 461 -31.26 -23.89 -3.91
CA ALA A 461 -31.42 -24.87 -5.00
C ALA A 461 -30.08 -25.48 -5.44
#